data_AF-A0A7Z8QJ56-F1
#
_entry.id   AF-A0A7Z8QJ56-F1
#
_cell.length_a   1.000
_cell.length_b   1.000
_cell.length_c   1.000
_cell.angle_alpha   90.00
_cell.angle_beta   90.00
_cell.angle_gamma   90.00
#
_symmetry.space_group_name_H-M   'P 1'
#
loop_
_entity.id
_entity.type
_entity.pdbx_description
1 polymer ?
#
loop_
_entity_poly.entity_id
_entity_poly.type
_entity_poly.pdbx_seq_one_letter_code
_entity_poly.pdbx_strand_id
1 'polypeptide(L)' 'KPLHILLTKADKLNYGAAKNTLLKVQRELEDQDLSVTLQLFSALKRSGIDDIHQLLDSWFEAE' A
#
# COMPACT_ATOMS: atom_id res chain seq x y z
N LYS A 1 2.75 -6.17 -15.75
CA LYS A 1 2.21 -4.84 -15.33
C LYS A 1 2.35 -4.76 -13.82
N PRO A 2 2.88 -3.68 -13.25
CA PRO A 2 3.06 -3.55 -11.80
C PRO A 2 1.70 -3.51 -11.08
N LEU A 3 1.63 -4.04 -9.86
CA LEU A 3 0.46 -3.97 -8.98
C LEU A 3 0.86 -3.34 -7.65
N HIS A 4 0.09 -2.33 -7.22
CA HIS A 4 0.25 -1.71 -5.91
C HIS A 4 -1.09 -1.65 -5.18
N ILE A 5 -1.10 -2.06 -3.92
CA ILE A 5 -2.30 -2.22 -3.11
C ILE A 5 -2.32 -1.17 -2.00
N LEU A 6 -3.39 -0.38 -1.96
CA LEU A 6 -3.68 0.57 -0.89
C LEU A 6 -4.61 -0.08 0.15
N LEU A 7 -4.12 -0.28 1.36
CA LEU A 7 -4.96 -0.67 2.50
C LEU A 7 -5.66 0.58 3.04
N THR A 8 -6.80 0.90 2.44
CA THR A 8 -7.56 2.14 2.73
C THR A 8 -8.19 2.15 4.12
N LYS A 9 -8.57 3.35 4.59
CA LYS A 9 -9.18 3.60 5.91
C LYS A 9 -8.27 3.16 7.07
N ALA A 10 -6.95 3.26 6.89
CA ALA A 10 -5.99 2.91 7.94
C ALA A 10 -6.19 3.72 9.24
N ASP A 11 -6.84 4.89 9.17
CA ASP A 11 -7.24 5.69 10.33
C ASP A 11 -8.24 5.02 11.28
N LYS A 12 -8.91 3.94 10.84
CA LYS A 12 -9.82 3.16 11.68
C LYS A 12 -9.11 2.19 12.61
N LEU A 13 -7.81 1.99 12.42
CA LEU A 13 -6.98 1.12 13.22
C LEU A 13 -5.94 1.95 13.96
N ASN A 14 -5.56 1.51 15.16
CA ASN A 14 -4.34 2.03 15.78
C ASN A 14 -3.11 1.60 14.95
N TYR A 15 -1.98 2.28 15.15
CA TYR A 15 -0.77 2.05 14.37
C TYR A 15 -0.32 0.58 14.36
N GLY A 16 -0.37 -0.09 15.52
CA GLY A 16 0.00 -1.50 15.63
C GLY A 16 -0.93 -2.42 14.84
N ALA A 17 -2.24 -2.23 14.95
CA ALA A 17 -3.23 -3.02 14.21
C ALA A 17 -3.16 -2.78 12.70
N ALA A 18 -2.93 -1.54 12.26
CA ALA A 18 -2.72 -1.23 10.86
C ALA A 18 -1.47 -1.92 10.31
N LYS A 19 -0.34 -1.85 11.03
CA LYS A 19 0.91 -2.51 10.64
C LYS A 19 0.80 -4.03 10.63
N ASN A 20 0.12 -4.62 11.62
CA ASN A 20 -0.15 -6.06 11.65
C ASN A 20 -0.99 -6.50 10.45
N THR A 21 -1.98 -5.70 10.05
CA THR A 21 -2.80 -5.97 8.86
C THR A 21 -1.94 -5.92 7.60
N LEU A 22 -1.09 -4.91 7.45
CA LEU A 22 -0.14 -4.80 6.33
C LEU A 22 0.75 -6.05 6.22
N LEU A 23 1.37 -6.47 7.32
CA LEU A 23 2.22 -7.67 7.37
C LEU A 23 1.45 -8.96 7.07
N LYS A 24 0.20 -9.05 7.53
CA LYS A 24 -0.67 -10.20 7.24
C LYS A 24 -0.96 -10.30 5.73
N VAL A 25 -1.38 -9.20 5.11
CA VAL A 25 -1.68 -9.17 3.67
C VAL A 25 -0.40 -9.44 2.86
N GLN A 26 0.75 -8.89 3.28
CA GLN A 26 2.03 -9.18 2.64
C GLN A 26 2.31 -10.69 2.61
N ARG A 27 2.18 -11.39 3.74
CA ARG A 27 2.37 -12.85 3.82
C ARG A 27 1.38 -13.63 2.97
N GLU A 28 0.11 -13.23 2.93
CA GLU A 28 -0.90 -13.89 2.10
C GLU A 28 -0.62 -13.74 0.58
N LEU A 29 0.15 -12.72 0.20
CA LEU A 29 0.54 -12.46 -1.19
C LEU A 29 1.93 -13.00 -1.54
N GLU A 30 2.78 -13.35 -0.56
CA GLU A 30 4.11 -13.93 -0.80
C GLU A 30 4.05 -15.25 -1.60
N ASP A 31 2.97 -16.02 -1.44
CA ASP A 31 2.74 -17.27 -2.17
C ASP A 31 2.27 -17.06 -3.62
N GLN A 32 2.03 -15.81 -4.04
CA GLN A 32 1.62 -15.48 -5.40
C GLN A 32 2.84 -15.11 -6.24
N ASP A 33 2.92 -15.60 -7.48
CA ASP A 33 3.95 -15.19 -8.46
C ASP A 33 3.62 -13.82 -9.07
N LEU A 34 3.45 -12.81 -8.20
CA LEU A 34 3.05 -11.45 -8.54
C LEU A 34 4.03 -10.46 -7.91
N SER A 35 4.54 -9.53 -8.73
CA SER A 35 5.26 -8.36 -8.21
C SER A 35 4.26 -7.37 -7.64
N VAL A 36 4.03 -7.45 -6.32
CA VAL A 36 3.07 -6.62 -5.59
C VAL A 36 3.76 -5.78 -4.54
N THR A 37 3.33 -4.53 -4.42
CA THR A 37 3.73 -3.63 -3.33
C THR A 37 2.49 -3.18 -2.55
N LEU A 38 2.65 -2.89 -1.27
CA LEU A 38 1.54 -2.55 -0.36
C LEU A 38 1.87 -1.31 0.47
N GLN A 39 0.86 -0.49 0.74
CA GLN A 39 0.97 0.59 1.73
C GLN A 39 -0.33 0.78 2.51
N LEU A 40 -0.22 1.40 3.69
CA LEU A 40 -1.36 1.90 4.44
C LEU A 40 -1.81 3.23 3.85
N PHE A 41 -3.13 3.43 3.72
CA PHE A 41 -3.66 4.67 3.16
C PHE A 41 -4.87 5.19 3.95
N SER A 42 -4.92 6.51 4.14
CA SER A 42 -6.10 7.18 4.69
C SER A 42 -6.34 8.51 4.00
N ALA A 43 -7.44 8.60 3.24
CA ALA A 43 -7.90 9.85 2.67
C ALA A 43 -8.26 10.87 3.76
N LEU A 44 -8.88 10.42 4.86
CA LEU A 44 -9.30 11.29 5.97
C LEU A 44 -8.09 11.93 6.67
N LYS A 45 -7.02 11.17 6.86
CA LYS A 45 -5.78 11.64 7.50
C LYS A 45 -4.74 12.14 6.51
N ARG A 46 -5.03 12.10 5.21
CA ARG A 46 -4.10 12.44 4.11
C ARG A 46 -2.77 11.72 4.25
N SER A 47 -2.81 10.45 4.67
CA SER A 47 -1.64 9.60 4.92
C SER A 47 -1.47 8.62 3.75
N GLY A 48 -0.23 8.46 3.27
CA GLY A 48 0.12 7.64 2.10
C GLY A 48 -0.06 8.36 0.75
N ILE A 49 -0.39 9.66 0.74
CA ILE A 49 -0.57 10.42 -0.50
C ILE A 49 0.77 10.64 -1.21
N ASP A 50 1.79 11.09 -0.48
CA ASP A 50 3.09 11.39 -1.09
C ASP A 50 3.74 10.11 -1.65
N ASP A 51 3.65 9.00 -0.89
CA ASP A 51 4.18 7.69 -1.29
C ASP A 51 3.50 7.17 -2.57
N ILE A 52 2.15 7.28 -2.68
CA ILE A 52 1.44 6.82 -3.89
C ILE A 52 1.72 7.72 -5.09
N HIS A 53 1.84 9.04 -4.91
CA HIS A 53 2.20 9.94 -6.00
C HIS A 53 3.58 9.62 -6.53
N GLN A 54 4.59 9.47 -5.65
CA GLN A 54 5.94 9.12 -6.07
C GLN A 54 5.99 7.78 -6.82
N LEU A 55 5.22 6.78 -6.38
CA LEU A 55 5.12 5.51 -7.09
C LEU A 55 4.48 5.68 -8.47
N LEU A 56 3.37 6.42 -8.56
CA LEU A 56 2.69 6.65 -9.83
C LEU A 56 3.57 7.43 -10.80
N ASP A 57 4.27 8.46 -10.33
CA ASP A 57 5.24 9.22 -11.11
C ASP A 57 6.30 8.28 -11.68
N SER A 58 6.86 7.37 -10.86
CA SER A 58 7.85 6.39 -11.32
C SER A 58 7.31 5.42 -12.38
N TRP A 59 6.00 5.12 -12.36
CA TRP A 59 5.37 4.25 -13.36
C TRP A 59 5.12 4.99 -14.66
N PHE A 60 4.70 6.25 -14.60
CA PHE A 60 4.43 7.06 -15.78
C PHE A 60 5.70 7.63 -16.43
N GLU A 61 6.77 7.85 -15.67
CA GLU A 61 8.08 8.23 -16.22
C GLU A 61 8.80 7.06 -16.92
N ALA A 62 8.51 5.83 -16.52
CA ALA A 62 9.10 4.62 -17.08
C ALA A 62 8.40 4.15 -18.38
N GLU A 63 7.34 4.84 -18.82
CA GLU A 63 6.56 4.55 -20.03
C GLU A 63 6.88 5.55 -21.16
#